data_AF-A0A959ZR77-F1
#
_entry.id   AF-A0A959ZR77-F1
#
_cell.length_a   1.000
_cell.length_b   1.000
_cell.length_c   1.000
_cell.angle_alpha   90.00
_cell.angle_beta   90.00
_cell.angle_gamma   90.00
#
_symmetry.space_group_name_H-M   'P 1'
#
loop_
_entity.id
_entity.type
_entity.pdbx_description
1 polymer ?
#
loop_
_entity_poly.entity_id
_entity_poly.type
_entity_poly.pdbx_seq_one_letter_code
_entity_poly.pdbx_strand_id
1 'polypeptide(L)' 'MSRLEEIRDRLAEITKSLRDENVSDTDAAGLADEAAKLASEAAGEAAAAVERADQQD' A
#
# COMPACT_ATOMS: atom_id res chain seq x y z
N MET A 1 -0.36 10.06 -12.80
CA MET A 1 -0.11 9.50 -11.46
C MET A 1 0.04 8.00 -11.64
N SER A 2 1.09 7.39 -11.08
CA SER A 2 1.35 5.94 -11.23
C SER A 2 0.58 5.13 -10.19
N ARG A 3 0.32 3.84 -10.47
CA ARG A 3 -0.35 2.93 -9.51
C ARG A 3 0.40 2.85 -8.18
N LEU A 4 1.73 2.88 -8.20
CA LEU A 4 2.56 2.90 -7.00
C LEU A 4 2.40 4.17 -6.16
N GLU A 5 2.21 5.33 -6.81
CA GLU A 5 1.92 6.59 -6.10
C GLU A 5 0.56 6.54 -5.42
N GLU A 6 -0.46 6.00 -6.09
CA GLU A 6 -1.79 5.81 -5.49
C GLU A 6 -1.76 4.88 -4.27
N ILE A 7 -1.03 3.76 -4.38
CA ILE A 7 -0.86 2.82 -3.27
C ILE A 7 -0.13 3.48 -2.11
N ARG A 8 0.95 4.23 -2.37
CA ARG A 8 1.69 4.98 -1.35
C ARG A 8 0.78 5.97 -0.62
N ASP A 9 -0.02 6.73 -1.36
CA ASP A 9 -0.87 7.77 -0.78
C ASP A 9 -1.97 7.15 0.10
N ARG A 10 -2.57 6.04 -0.33
CA ARG A 10 -3.51 5.25 0.51
C ARG A 10 -2.87 4.67 1.75
N LEU A 11 -1.66 4.12 1.66
CA LEU A 11 -0.92 3.61 2.82
C LEU A 11 -0.62 4.73 3.83
N ALA A 12 -0.34 5.95 3.35
CA ALA A 12 -0.15 7.11 4.22
C ALA A 12 -1.44 7.51 4.94
N GLU A 13 -2.59 7.47 4.25
CA GLU A 13 -3.91 7.70 4.87
C GLU A 13 -4.23 6.66 5.94
N ILE A 14 -4.03 5.37 5.66
CA ILE A 14 -4.24 4.29 6.63
C ILE A 14 -3.35 4.47 7.85
N THR A 15 -2.07 4.79 7.64
CA THR A 15 -1.11 5.03 8.73
C THR A 15 -1.54 6.21 9.60
N LYS A 16 -2.13 7.25 8.99
CA LYS A 16 -2.68 8.40 9.72
C LYS A 16 -3.90 8.01 10.54
N SER A 17 -4.82 7.23 9.97
CA SER A 17 -6.01 6.73 10.66
C SER A 17 -5.66 5.82 11.84
N LEU A 18 -4.65 4.96 11.70
CA LEU A 18 -4.16 4.09 12.78
C LEU A 18 -3.47 4.84 13.93
N ARG A 19 -3.02 6.08 13.69
CA ARG A 19 -2.43 6.93 14.73
C ARG A 19 -3.50 7.66 15.56
N ASP A 20 -4.75 7.65 15.13
CA ASP A 20 -5.84 8.22 15.91
C ASP A 20 -6.10 7.37 17.16
N GLU A 21 -6.04 8.00 18.33
CA GLU A 21 -6.24 7.36 19.63
C GLU A 21 -7.68 6.85 19.84
N ASN A 22 -8.60 7.23 18.95
CA ASN A 22 -10.02 6.83 19.01
C ASN A 22 -10.37 5.69 18.04
N VAL A 23 -9.41 5.14 17.30
CA VAL A 23 -9.68 4.02 16.39
C VAL A 23 -10.04 2.78 17.23
N SER A 24 -11.11 2.07 16.87
CA SER A 24 -11.47 0.84 17.56
C SER A 24 -10.52 -0.30 17.16
N ASP A 25 -10.34 -1.31 18.01
CA ASP A 25 -9.51 -2.48 17.69
C ASP A 25 -9.99 -3.20 16.40
N THR A 26 -11.31 -3.21 16.16
CA THR A 26 -11.90 -3.79 14.94
C THR A 26 -11.53 -2.97 13.70
N ASP A 27 -11.60 -1.64 13.80
CA ASP A 27 -11.24 -0.74 12.70
C ASP A 27 -9.73 -0.79 12.44
N ALA A 28 -8.90 -0.88 13.49
CA ALA A 28 -7.46 -1.05 13.39
C ALA A 28 -7.11 -2.35 12.67
N ALA A 29 -7.78 -3.46 12.98
CA ALA A 29 -7.59 -4.73 12.31
C ALA A 29 -7.97 -4.66 10.82
N GLY A 30 -9.10 -4.01 10.49
CA GLY A 30 -9.52 -3.80 9.10
C GLY A 30 -8.52 -2.94 8.31
N LEU A 31 -8.04 -1.84 8.90
CA LEU A 31 -7.02 -0.97 8.33
C LEU A 31 -5.68 -1.70 8.13
N ALA A 32 -5.28 -2.54 9.08
CA ALA A 32 -4.07 -3.33 8.97
C ALA A 32 -4.16 -4.37 7.83
N ASP A 33 -5.31 -5.03 7.66
CA ASP A 33 -5.56 -5.95 6.55
C ASP A 33 -5.53 -5.24 5.19
N GLU A 34 -6.14 -4.05 5.10
CA GLU A 34 -6.08 -3.23 3.89
C GLU A 34 -4.64 -2.80 3.57
N ALA A 35 -3.87 -2.36 4.56
CA ALA A 35 -2.47 -2.00 4.38
C ALA A 35 -1.62 -3.18 3.88
N ALA A 36 -1.86 -4.39 4.40
CA ALA A 36 -1.16 -5.59 3.97
C ALA A 36 -1.44 -5.93 2.49
N LYS A 37 -2.70 -5.81 2.05
CA LYS A 37 -3.08 -6.02 0.64
C LYS A 37 -2.41 -5.01 -0.28
N LEU A 38 -2.46 -3.73 0.08
CA LEU A 38 -1.82 -2.65 -0.67
C LEU A 38 -0.29 -2.84 -0.76
N ALA A 39 0.36 -3.26 0.32
CA ALA A 39 1.79 -3.56 0.31
C ALA A 39 2.13 -4.72 -0.65
N SER A 40 1.29 -5.76 -0.69
CA SER A 40 1.45 -6.86 -1.64
C SER A 40 1.26 -6.40 -3.09
N GLU A 41 0.29 -5.53 -3.36
CA GLU A 41 0.09 -4.94 -4.70
C GLU A 41 1.31 -4.11 -5.12
N ALA A 42 1.83 -3.26 -4.23
CA ALA A 42 3.02 -2.47 -4.52
C ALA A 42 4.24 -3.32 -4.85
N ALA A 43 4.44 -4.43 -4.11
CA ALA A 43 5.52 -5.37 -4.41
C ALA A 43 5.37 -6.00 -5.80
N GLY A 44 4.15 -6.37 -6.20
CA GLY A 44 3.87 -6.90 -7.53
C GLY A 44 4.13 -5.87 -8.64
N GLU A 45 3.67 -4.64 -8.47
CA GLU A 45 3.90 -3.55 -9.42
C GLU A 45 5.40 -3.19 -9.56
N ALA A 46 6.13 -3.20 -8.44
CA ALA A 46 7.58 -2.97 -8.45
C ALA A 46 8.31 -4.09 -9.20
N ALA A 47 7.95 -5.36 -8.96
CA ALA A 47 8.52 -6.50 -9.68
C ALA A 47 8.23 -6.42 -11.18
N ALA A 48 6.98 -6.11 -11.56
CA ALA A 48 6.59 -5.96 -12.96
C ALA A 48 7.28 -4.76 -13.64
N ALA A 49 7.59 -3.70 -12.90
CA ALA A 49 8.36 -2.58 -13.42
C ALA A 49 9.83 -2.96 -13.68
N VAL A 50 10.43 -3.73 -12.77
CA VAL A 50 11.80 -4.25 -12.94
C VAL A 50 11.88 -5.22 -14.12
N GLU A 51 10.95 -6.17 -14.24
CA GLU A 51 10.91 -7.12 -15.36
C GLU A 51 10.78 -6.41 -16.71
N ARG A 52 9.95 -5.37 -16.80
CA ARG A 52 9.82 -4.56 -18.02
C ARG A 52 11.08 -3.77 -18.35
N ALA A 53 11.83 -3.33 -17.34
CA ALA A 53 13.09 -2.63 -17.55
C ALA A 53 14.17 -3.59 -18.06
N ASP A 54 14.27 -4.79 -17.48
CA ASP A 54 15.22 -5.83 -17.87
C ASP A 54 15.01 -6.32 -19.31
N GLN A 55 13.76 -6.33 -19.80
CA GLN A 55 13.42 -6.68 -21.19
C GLN A 55 13.70 -5.57 -22.21
N GLN A 56 14.02 -4.34 -21.76
CA GLN A 56 14.26 -3.17 -22.62
C GLN A 56 15.74 -2.84 -22.79
N ASP A 57 16.63 -3.48 -22.03
CA ASP A 57 18.11 -3.43 -22.18
C ASP A 57 18.65 -4.54 -23.10
#